data_AF-A0A930HWE4-F1
#
_entry.id   AF-A0A930HWE4-F1
#
_cell.length_a   1.000
_cell.length_b   1.000
_cell.length_c   1.000
_cell.angle_alpha   90.00
_cell.angle_beta   90.00
_cell.angle_gamma   90.00
#
_symmetry.space_group_name_H-M   'P 1'
#
loop_
_entity.id
_entity.type
_entity.pdbx_description
1 polymer ?
#
loop_
_entity_poly.entity_id
_entity_poly.type
_entity_poly.pdbx_seq_one_letter_code
_entity_poly.pdbx_strand_id
1 'polypeptide(L)'
;MKMKSKYIAWAIAPIFLIGCSDYLETPPSVDYGENEVFATRADAEKLLTTLYAEGMPYGFCMSSSNTDRRLLSSSTLASACDEGEDVATWAMGNAAWNAGNHTNTNFPWDEDCRFYLRNHTMRVANLILKRIHEVPFDEGDPDFNKRTTGEAYFMRAMLLWEGVYRYGGMPIVRDVIDPTDFSQRPRNSFSDCIDSILIDCDRATQYLPDYYTDNTKLGRATRIAALALKARVLLYAASPLFNTSTPYMSFPGHEDLIGYGNYDRERWKKAADAAKAAIDAALASGHYKIHNTGNPDKDYEDVWTIPDNEEIILGNMKYRNFKTTSRPLVANLPTWAMNKAWGDAGLYVTFNFVQHYEKRADGQPADWNMNGGDNLIDIYNSLDPRFKQTIAYHSSSWNDEIPFINFLDGGSEKSAMDRTCHLLHKWVPRALHVNGSNTANVQWPVFRLAELYLNYAEALNEYESAPPQAAYDAVNTIRSRAGMPDFPANMTQEAFRKKLRNERSVELAFEDHRFWDIRRWRIAGDEGVMKGKFYGLRIRSTDGNKTHIHYEPYVFEHRFWNDNCYLYAIDQKEVNKGYLIQNPGW
;
A
#
# COMPACT_ATOMS: atom_id res chain seq x y z
N MET A 1 -8.13 -74.42 -18.19
CA MET A 1 -8.89 -75.54 -18.78
C MET A 1 -10.35 -75.43 -18.32
N LYS A 2 -11.27 -75.14 -19.25
CA LYS A 2 -12.75 -75.31 -19.27
C LYS A 2 -13.57 -74.95 -18.02
N MET A 3 -14.29 -73.81 -18.06
CA MET A 3 -15.77 -73.66 -18.24
C MET A 3 -16.61 -74.09 -17.00
N LYS A 4 -17.57 -73.30 -16.47
CA LYS A 4 -18.76 -72.79 -17.16
C LYS A 4 -19.39 -71.58 -16.44
N SER A 5 -19.78 -70.61 -17.25
CA SER A 5 -20.82 -69.60 -16.96
C SER A 5 -22.20 -70.26 -16.82
N LYS A 6 -23.03 -69.76 -15.90
CA LYS A 6 -24.48 -69.66 -16.07
C LYS A 6 -25.01 -68.44 -15.29
N TYR A 7 -25.30 -67.37 -16.02
CA TYR A 7 -26.28 -66.35 -15.63
C TYR A 7 -27.67 -66.87 -16.02
N ILE A 8 -28.62 -66.90 -15.08
CA ILE A 8 -30.07 -66.86 -15.39
C ILE A 8 -30.75 -65.90 -14.41
N ALA A 9 -31.55 -65.06 -15.04
CA ALA A 9 -32.26 -63.90 -14.57
C ALA A 9 -33.49 -64.21 -13.69
N TRP A 10 -33.67 -63.33 -12.70
CA TRP A 10 -34.92 -62.67 -12.26
C TRP A 10 -36.07 -63.50 -11.66
N ALA A 11 -36.28 -63.29 -10.36
CA ALA A 11 -37.60 -63.25 -9.73
C ALA A 11 -37.69 -61.96 -8.89
N ILE A 12 -38.61 -61.08 -9.28
CA ILE A 12 -38.95 -59.82 -8.60
C ILE A 12 -39.78 -60.16 -7.37
N ALA A 13 -39.37 -59.71 -6.19
CA ALA A 13 -40.19 -59.62 -4.99
C ALA A 13 -40.30 -58.14 -4.59
N PRO A 14 -41.52 -57.61 -4.34
CA PRO A 14 -41.71 -56.19 -4.03
C PRO A 14 -41.30 -55.92 -2.58
N ILE A 15 -40.22 -55.17 -2.40
CA ILE A 15 -39.83 -54.66 -1.07
C ILE A 15 -40.52 -53.31 -0.88
N PHE A 16 -41.40 -53.29 0.12
CA PHE A 16 -42.04 -52.09 0.65
C PHE A 16 -41.00 -51.02 1.00
N LEU A 17 -41.19 -49.83 0.43
CA LEU A 17 -40.53 -48.60 0.83
C LEU A 17 -40.94 -48.26 2.28
N ILE A 18 -40.04 -48.52 3.22
CA ILE A 18 -40.01 -47.81 4.50
C ILE A 18 -38.89 -46.77 4.34
N GLY A 19 -39.27 -45.52 4.12
CA GLY A 19 -38.33 -44.41 4.08
C GLY A 19 -37.75 -44.18 5.48
N CYS A 20 -36.46 -44.42 5.63
CA CYS A 20 -35.69 -43.82 6.73
C CYS A 20 -35.51 -42.33 6.40
N SER A 21 -36.16 -41.46 7.16
CA SER A 21 -36.07 -39.99 7.04
C SER A 21 -34.78 -39.40 7.60
N ASP A 22 -33.90 -40.19 8.24
CA ASP A 22 -32.87 -39.63 9.12
C ASP A 22 -31.43 -39.82 8.59
N TYR A 23 -31.21 -39.70 7.28
CA TYR A 23 -29.87 -39.80 6.67
C TYR A 23 -29.41 -38.53 5.95
N LEU A 24 -30.11 -37.41 6.12
CA LEU A 24 -29.73 -36.10 5.57
C LEU A 24 -29.87 -34.95 6.58
N GLU A 25 -29.75 -35.23 7.86
CA GLU A 25 -29.33 -34.17 8.79
C GLU A 25 -27.80 -34.16 8.78
N THR A 26 -27.25 -33.20 8.06
CA THR A 26 -25.91 -32.73 8.38
C THR A 26 -25.91 -32.43 9.88
N PRO A 27 -24.92 -32.93 10.67
CA PRO A 27 -24.79 -32.48 12.05
C PRO A 27 -24.82 -30.95 11.99
N PRO A 28 -25.58 -30.25 12.84
CA PRO A 28 -25.63 -28.80 12.78
C PRO A 28 -24.17 -28.33 12.77
N SER A 29 -23.73 -27.80 11.63
CA SER A 29 -22.62 -26.87 11.69
C SER A 29 -23.06 -25.88 12.75
N VAL A 30 -22.14 -25.50 13.63
CA VAL A 30 -22.39 -24.37 14.52
C VAL A 30 -22.38 -23.13 13.61
N ASP A 31 -23.42 -23.01 12.77
CA ASP A 31 -23.77 -21.83 12.01
C ASP A 31 -24.17 -20.84 13.08
N TYR A 32 -23.17 -20.09 13.57
CA TYR A 32 -23.40 -18.92 14.39
C TYR A 32 -24.40 -18.05 13.65
N GLY A 33 -25.65 -18.02 14.11
CA GLY A 33 -26.70 -17.26 13.45
C GLY A 33 -26.39 -15.77 13.55
N GLU A 34 -26.84 -14.94 12.60
CA GLU A 34 -26.60 -13.48 12.66
C GLU A 34 -27.09 -12.87 14.00
N ASN A 35 -28.08 -13.47 14.66
CA ASN A 35 -28.57 -13.06 15.98
C ASN A 35 -27.63 -13.41 17.13
N GLU A 36 -26.87 -14.50 17.03
CA GLU A 36 -25.92 -14.92 18.05
C GLU A 36 -24.67 -14.04 18.04
N VAL A 37 -24.31 -13.47 16.88
CA VAL A 37 -23.16 -12.57 16.74
C VAL A 37 -23.32 -11.27 17.55
N PHE A 38 -24.54 -10.77 17.73
CA PHE A 38 -24.81 -9.56 18.52
C PHE A 38 -25.32 -9.85 19.94
N ALA A 39 -25.35 -11.13 20.34
CA ALA A 39 -25.86 -11.53 21.65
C ALA A 39 -24.96 -11.10 22.82
N THR A 40 -23.64 -11.01 22.58
CA THR A 40 -22.65 -10.59 23.58
C THR A 40 -21.62 -9.65 22.99
N ARG A 41 -20.97 -8.84 23.85
CA ARG A 41 -19.82 -8.00 23.44
C ARG A 41 -18.68 -8.84 22.87
N ALA A 42 -18.41 -10.02 23.42
CA ALA A 42 -17.33 -10.89 22.95
C ALA A 42 -17.59 -11.45 21.55
N ASP A 43 -18.84 -11.73 21.20
CA ASP A 43 -19.21 -12.23 19.87
C ASP A 43 -19.21 -11.11 18.82
N ALA A 44 -19.75 -9.94 19.17
CA ALA A 44 -19.65 -8.75 18.32
C ALA A 44 -18.18 -8.33 18.11
N GLU A 45 -17.37 -8.54 19.15
CA GLU A 45 -15.91 -8.70 19.18
C GLU A 45 -15.31 -9.28 17.91
N LYS A 46 -15.66 -10.54 17.69
CA LYS A 46 -15.14 -11.38 16.61
C LYS A 46 -15.57 -10.85 15.24
N LEU A 47 -16.76 -10.28 15.13
CA LEU A 47 -17.21 -9.66 13.88
C LEU A 47 -16.44 -8.38 13.57
N LEU A 48 -16.18 -7.55 14.59
CA LEU A 48 -15.37 -6.34 14.45
C LEU A 48 -13.93 -6.67 14.05
N THR A 49 -13.33 -7.72 14.59
CA THR A 49 -11.96 -8.11 14.20
C THR A 49 -11.88 -8.55 12.74
N THR A 50 -12.95 -9.10 12.15
CA THR A 50 -13.02 -9.37 10.70
C THR A 50 -12.81 -8.10 9.87
N LEU A 51 -13.37 -6.95 10.29
CA LEU A 51 -13.14 -5.68 9.58
C LEU A 51 -11.65 -5.38 9.46
N TYR A 52 -10.91 -5.49 10.56
CA TYR A 52 -9.47 -5.21 10.57
C TYR A 52 -8.66 -6.30 9.86
N ALA A 53 -9.05 -7.56 10.01
CA ALA A 53 -8.35 -8.70 9.43
C ALA A 53 -8.54 -8.86 7.91
N GLU A 54 -9.44 -8.09 7.30
CA GLU A 54 -9.71 -8.15 5.85
C GLU A 54 -9.64 -6.79 5.17
N GLY A 55 -10.09 -5.74 5.86
CA GLY A 55 -10.22 -4.39 5.30
C GLY A 55 -8.99 -3.51 5.43
N MET A 56 -8.08 -3.79 6.36
CA MET A 56 -6.88 -2.95 6.53
C MET A 56 -5.89 -3.15 5.37
N PRO A 57 -5.31 -2.07 4.82
CA PRO A 57 -4.19 -2.17 3.88
C PRO A 57 -3.03 -2.92 4.52
N TYR A 58 -2.53 -3.95 3.85
CA TYR A 58 -1.39 -4.74 4.32
C TYR A 58 -0.05 -4.16 3.92
N GLY A 59 0.05 -3.74 2.66
CA GLY A 59 1.25 -3.18 2.05
C GLY A 59 2.47 -4.11 1.91
N PHE A 60 2.53 -5.20 2.67
CA PHE A 60 3.53 -6.25 2.52
C PHE A 60 3.12 -7.34 1.52
N CYS A 61 4.12 -7.97 0.90
CA CYS A 61 3.95 -9.20 0.13
C CYS A 61 3.57 -10.37 1.06
N MET A 62 2.42 -10.99 0.83
CA MET A 62 1.90 -12.06 1.70
C MET A 62 1.77 -13.41 0.99
N SER A 63 1.61 -14.47 1.78
CA SER A 63 1.53 -15.86 1.30
C SER A 63 0.35 -16.11 0.35
N SER A 64 0.38 -17.25 -0.34
CA SER A 64 -0.65 -17.70 -1.27
C SER A 64 -1.91 -18.31 -0.63
N SER A 65 -2.07 -18.20 0.70
CA SER A 65 -3.19 -18.77 1.46
C SER A 65 -3.93 -17.71 2.30
N ASN A 66 -5.21 -18.02 2.62
CA ASN A 66 -6.12 -17.23 3.47
C ASN A 66 -6.56 -15.89 2.88
N THR A 67 -7.06 -14.97 3.71
CA THR A 67 -7.58 -13.64 3.32
C THR A 67 -6.54 -12.73 2.68
N ASP A 68 -5.25 -13.08 2.80
CA ASP A 68 -4.11 -12.29 2.33
C ASP A 68 -3.48 -12.85 1.05
N ARG A 69 -4.21 -13.76 0.40
CA ARG A 69 -3.73 -14.52 -0.75
C ARG A 69 -3.17 -13.60 -1.83
N ARG A 70 -1.85 -13.72 -2.06
CA ARG A 70 -1.10 -13.01 -3.13
C ARG A 70 -1.26 -11.49 -3.11
N LEU A 71 -1.49 -10.89 -1.94
CA LEU A 71 -1.26 -9.46 -1.79
C LEU A 71 0.17 -9.17 -2.24
N LEU A 72 0.30 -8.46 -3.37
CA LEU A 72 1.59 -8.00 -3.88
C LEU A 72 2.54 -9.17 -4.19
N SER A 73 2.01 -10.25 -4.80
CA SER A 73 2.64 -11.53 -5.22
C SER A 73 4.04 -11.86 -4.68
N SER A 74 5.05 -11.09 -5.06
CA SER A 74 6.47 -11.25 -4.77
C SER A 74 7.19 -9.96 -4.37
N SER A 75 6.53 -8.81 -4.49
CA SER A 75 7.05 -7.49 -4.14
C SER A 75 5.92 -6.47 -4.02
N THR A 76 6.13 -5.38 -3.28
CA THR A 76 5.17 -4.27 -3.20
C THR A 76 4.95 -3.61 -4.57
N LEU A 77 3.99 -2.68 -4.72
CA LEU A 77 3.77 -1.96 -6.00
C LEU A 77 4.98 -1.10 -6.43
N ALA A 78 6.02 -1.02 -5.60
CA ALA A 78 7.29 -0.44 -5.95
C ALA A 78 7.86 -1.02 -7.25
N SER A 79 7.73 -2.33 -7.49
CA SER A 79 8.22 -2.95 -8.74
C SER A 79 7.38 -2.65 -9.98
N ALA A 80 6.17 -2.12 -9.80
CA ALA A 80 5.31 -1.68 -10.89
C ALA A 80 5.62 -0.24 -11.34
N CYS A 81 6.53 0.47 -10.65
CA CYS A 81 6.95 1.83 -10.98
C CYS A 81 8.47 2.01 -10.83
N ASP A 82 8.96 3.24 -10.94
CA ASP A 82 10.38 3.56 -10.84
C ASP A 82 11.05 3.17 -9.53
N GLU A 83 10.32 2.96 -8.43
CA GLU A 83 10.90 2.52 -7.16
C GLU A 83 11.72 1.23 -7.25
N GLY A 84 11.30 0.24 -8.04
CA GLY A 84 12.02 -1.03 -8.06
C GLY A 84 11.75 -1.92 -9.26
N GLU A 85 12.42 -3.05 -9.24
CA GLU A 85 12.29 -4.18 -10.15
C GLU A 85 12.23 -5.46 -9.33
N ASP A 86 11.19 -6.24 -9.58
CA ASP A 86 11.06 -7.58 -9.04
C ASP A 86 11.83 -8.55 -9.92
N VAL A 87 12.70 -9.35 -9.33
CA VAL A 87 13.49 -10.31 -10.09
C VAL A 87 12.87 -11.70 -10.12
N ALA A 88 11.81 -11.94 -9.36
CA ALA A 88 11.08 -13.20 -9.39
C ALA A 88 10.39 -13.38 -10.75
N THR A 89 10.84 -14.36 -11.54
CA THR A 89 10.35 -14.59 -12.91
C THR A 89 8.92 -15.13 -13.01
N TRP A 90 8.34 -15.55 -11.89
CA TRP A 90 6.95 -16.03 -11.80
C TRP A 90 5.97 -14.95 -11.31
N ALA A 91 6.47 -13.76 -10.98
CA ALA A 91 5.73 -12.60 -10.50
C ALA A 91 4.88 -11.95 -11.61
N MET A 92 3.74 -12.53 -11.93
CA MET A 92 2.94 -12.03 -13.08
C MET A 92 2.26 -10.68 -12.82
N GLY A 93 1.92 -10.34 -11.57
CA GLY A 93 1.17 -9.13 -11.24
C GLY A 93 1.93 -7.82 -11.54
N ASN A 94 3.06 -7.61 -10.85
CA ASN A 94 3.82 -6.37 -11.00
C ASN A 94 4.54 -6.27 -12.35
N ALA A 95 5.04 -7.39 -12.88
CA ALA A 95 5.68 -7.43 -14.20
C ALA A 95 4.70 -7.09 -15.34
N ALA A 96 3.39 -7.32 -15.18
CA ALA A 96 2.39 -6.91 -16.16
C ALA A 96 2.34 -5.39 -16.33
N TRP A 97 2.57 -4.61 -15.25
CA TRP A 97 2.72 -3.14 -15.30
C TRP A 97 3.90 -2.72 -16.13
N ASN A 98 5.03 -3.39 -15.97
CA ASN A 98 6.25 -3.05 -16.70
C ASN A 98 6.14 -3.40 -18.19
N ALA A 99 5.41 -4.46 -18.54
CA ALA A 99 5.20 -4.90 -19.93
C ALA A 99 3.99 -4.25 -20.63
N GLY A 100 3.12 -3.55 -19.90
CA GLY A 100 1.87 -2.99 -20.46
C GLY A 100 0.85 -4.05 -20.89
N ASN A 101 0.88 -5.25 -20.30
CA ASN A 101 0.09 -6.43 -20.71
C ASN A 101 -1.14 -6.69 -19.81
N HIS A 102 -1.77 -5.64 -19.32
CA HIS A 102 -2.92 -5.75 -18.44
C HIS A 102 -4.20 -6.17 -19.17
N THR A 103 -5.07 -6.89 -18.47
CA THR A 103 -6.34 -7.39 -19.02
C THR A 103 -7.45 -7.32 -17.98
N ASN A 104 -8.71 -7.28 -18.43
CA ASN A 104 -9.89 -7.21 -17.55
C ASN A 104 -10.38 -8.59 -17.02
N THR A 105 -9.72 -9.70 -17.41
CA THR A 105 -10.16 -11.08 -17.07
C THR A 105 -9.43 -11.70 -15.88
N ASN A 106 -8.14 -11.43 -15.71
CA ASN A 106 -7.33 -11.99 -14.61
C ASN A 106 -6.93 -10.93 -13.57
N PHE A 107 -7.36 -9.68 -13.77
CA PHE A 107 -7.05 -8.55 -12.91
C PHE A 107 -7.32 -8.78 -11.40
N PRO A 108 -8.44 -9.40 -10.95
CA PRO A 108 -8.63 -9.67 -9.52
C PRO A 108 -7.64 -10.67 -8.94
N TRP A 109 -6.94 -11.44 -9.77
CA TRP A 109 -5.89 -12.36 -9.32
C TRP A 109 -4.51 -11.74 -9.32
N ASP A 110 -4.24 -10.87 -10.29
CA ASP A 110 -2.89 -10.39 -10.58
C ASP A 110 -2.62 -8.96 -10.07
N GLU A 111 -3.65 -8.12 -9.94
CA GLU A 111 -3.50 -6.68 -9.65
C GLU A 111 -4.30 -6.21 -8.43
N ASP A 112 -5.45 -6.83 -8.15
CA ASP A 112 -6.26 -6.53 -6.97
C ASP A 112 -6.97 -7.74 -6.39
N CYS A 113 -6.18 -8.56 -5.70
CA CYS A 113 -6.64 -9.75 -4.96
C CYS A 113 -7.69 -9.49 -3.88
N ARG A 114 -7.92 -8.21 -3.51
CA ARG A 114 -8.92 -7.84 -2.52
C ARG A 114 -10.24 -7.35 -3.12
N PHE A 115 -10.42 -7.40 -4.44
CA PHE A 115 -11.65 -6.93 -5.08
C PHE A 115 -12.93 -7.49 -4.45
N TYR A 116 -13.03 -8.82 -4.36
CA TYR A 116 -14.20 -9.47 -3.76
C TYR A 116 -14.19 -9.39 -2.23
N LEU A 117 -13.01 -9.47 -1.61
CA LEU A 117 -12.86 -9.39 -0.16
C LEU A 117 -13.38 -8.04 0.36
N ARG A 118 -13.04 -6.92 -0.29
CA ARG A 118 -13.54 -5.59 0.10
C ARG A 118 -15.05 -5.51 0.11
N ASN A 119 -15.74 -6.11 -0.86
CA ASN A 119 -17.20 -6.12 -0.91
C ASN A 119 -17.79 -6.99 0.22
N HIS A 120 -17.15 -8.11 0.55
CA HIS A 120 -17.52 -8.89 1.73
C HIS A 120 -17.34 -8.09 3.03
N THR A 121 -16.18 -7.46 3.23
CA THR A 121 -15.90 -6.65 4.42
C THR A 121 -16.81 -5.41 4.50
N MET A 122 -17.20 -4.82 3.35
CA MET A 122 -18.18 -3.74 3.26
C MET A 122 -19.54 -4.18 3.84
N ARG A 123 -19.98 -5.40 3.51
CA ARG A 123 -21.20 -6.00 4.07
C ARG A 123 -21.09 -6.16 5.59
N VAL A 124 -19.93 -6.61 6.10
CA VAL A 124 -19.68 -6.73 7.54
C VAL A 124 -19.80 -5.37 8.24
N ALA A 125 -19.22 -4.31 7.66
CA ALA A 125 -19.31 -2.97 8.22
C ALA A 125 -20.76 -2.47 8.27
N ASN A 126 -21.53 -2.69 7.20
CA ASN A 126 -22.96 -2.34 7.16
C ASN A 126 -23.78 -3.15 8.18
N LEU A 127 -23.47 -4.42 8.39
CA LEU A 127 -24.15 -5.26 9.38
C LEU A 127 -23.89 -4.77 10.81
N ILE A 128 -22.64 -4.44 11.14
CA ILE A 128 -22.26 -3.86 12.43
C ILE A 128 -23.02 -2.54 12.63
N LEU A 129 -22.96 -1.61 11.68
CA LEU A 129 -23.65 -0.32 11.78
C LEU A 129 -25.16 -0.47 11.95
N LYS A 130 -25.76 -1.51 11.35
CA LYS A 130 -27.19 -1.80 11.48
C LYS A 130 -27.56 -2.31 12.87
N ARG A 131 -26.73 -3.16 13.50
CA ARG A 131 -27.15 -3.98 14.65
C ARG A 131 -26.32 -3.83 15.93
N ILE A 132 -25.22 -3.08 15.91
CA ILE A 132 -24.35 -2.92 17.09
C ILE A 132 -25.09 -2.37 18.33
N HIS A 133 -26.16 -1.61 18.12
CA HIS A 133 -27.02 -1.10 19.18
C HIS A 133 -27.79 -2.21 19.95
N GLU A 134 -27.90 -3.42 19.39
CA GLU A 134 -28.54 -4.58 20.02
C GLU A 134 -27.62 -5.27 21.04
N VAL A 135 -26.30 -5.02 20.97
CA VAL A 135 -25.32 -5.64 21.87
C VAL A 135 -25.54 -5.13 23.30
N PRO A 136 -25.72 -6.02 24.30
CA PRO A 136 -25.91 -5.62 25.69
C PRO A 136 -24.74 -4.79 26.22
N PHE A 137 -25.05 -3.87 27.13
CA PHE A 137 -24.04 -3.10 27.84
C PHE A 137 -23.09 -4.01 28.63
N ASP A 138 -21.79 -3.75 28.52
CA ASP A 138 -20.73 -4.46 29.24
C ASP A 138 -20.00 -3.45 30.14
N GLU A 139 -20.06 -3.65 31.46
CA GLU A 139 -19.38 -2.79 32.45
C GLU A 139 -17.86 -2.76 32.26
N GLY A 140 -17.27 -3.82 31.68
CA GLY A 140 -15.84 -3.89 31.40
C GLY A 140 -15.40 -3.09 30.16
N ASP A 141 -16.34 -2.67 29.31
CA ASP A 141 -16.08 -1.86 28.12
C ASP A 141 -17.32 -1.01 27.76
N PRO A 142 -17.66 -0.01 28.59
CA PRO A 142 -18.91 0.75 28.47
C PRO A 142 -19.03 1.52 27.14
N ASP A 143 -17.91 1.80 26.49
CA ASP A 143 -17.84 2.50 25.21
C ASP A 143 -17.85 1.55 24.00
N PHE A 144 -17.99 0.23 24.19
CA PHE A 144 -17.87 -0.75 23.11
C PHE A 144 -18.77 -0.44 21.90
N ASN A 145 -20.08 -0.26 22.09
CA ASN A 145 -21.01 0.01 20.98
C ASN A 145 -20.69 1.34 20.28
N LYS A 146 -20.36 2.36 21.06
CA LYS A 146 -20.01 3.70 20.56
C LYS A 146 -18.74 3.64 19.71
N ARG A 147 -17.68 3.06 20.25
CA ARG A 147 -16.38 2.92 19.58
C ARG A 147 -16.50 2.03 18.34
N THR A 148 -17.16 0.88 18.44
CA THR A 148 -17.39 -0.05 17.33
C THR A 148 -18.17 0.61 16.18
N THR A 149 -19.12 1.50 16.48
CA THR A 149 -19.81 2.31 15.48
C THR A 149 -18.82 3.22 14.72
N GLY A 150 -17.94 3.91 15.43
CA GLY A 150 -16.87 4.72 14.84
C GLY A 150 -15.89 3.91 13.99
N GLU A 151 -15.46 2.75 14.50
CA GLU A 151 -14.55 1.83 13.80
C GLU A 151 -15.20 1.32 12.50
N ALA A 152 -16.49 0.96 12.52
CA ALA A 152 -17.21 0.51 11.33
C ALA A 152 -17.40 1.62 10.28
N TYR A 153 -17.67 2.87 10.69
CA TYR A 153 -17.69 4.00 9.75
C TYR A 153 -16.34 4.24 9.09
N PHE A 154 -15.26 4.23 9.89
CA PHE A 154 -13.90 4.37 9.38
C PHE A 154 -13.56 3.28 8.35
N MET A 155 -13.84 2.02 8.68
CA MET A 155 -13.57 0.90 7.78
C MET A 155 -14.41 0.96 6.51
N ARG A 156 -15.69 1.37 6.61
CA ARG A 156 -16.54 1.57 5.42
C ARG A 156 -15.98 2.65 4.50
N ALA A 157 -15.52 3.77 5.07
CA ALA A 157 -14.86 4.84 4.32
C ALA A 157 -13.58 4.36 3.64
N MET A 158 -12.73 3.61 4.36
CA MET A 158 -11.47 3.07 3.84
C MET A 158 -11.68 2.06 2.71
N LEU A 159 -12.65 1.15 2.85
CA LEU A 159 -12.97 0.14 1.83
C LEU A 159 -13.50 0.78 0.54
N LEU A 160 -14.38 1.78 0.67
CA LEU A 160 -14.89 2.53 -0.49
C LEU A 160 -13.76 3.32 -1.14
N TRP A 161 -12.89 3.95 -0.34
CA TRP A 161 -11.72 4.65 -0.84
C TRP A 161 -10.79 3.74 -1.64
N GLU A 162 -10.49 2.54 -1.14
CA GLU A 162 -9.69 1.55 -1.87
C GLU A 162 -10.26 1.15 -3.23
N GLY A 163 -11.60 1.14 -3.36
CA GLY A 163 -12.24 0.99 -4.66
C GLY A 163 -12.08 2.25 -5.51
N VAL A 164 -12.34 3.42 -4.93
CA VAL A 164 -12.44 4.68 -5.69
C VAL A 164 -11.13 5.10 -6.33
N TYR A 165 -10.01 5.04 -5.61
CA TYR A 165 -8.71 5.42 -6.21
C TYR A 165 -8.19 4.41 -7.24
N ARG A 166 -8.77 3.20 -7.27
CA ARG A 166 -8.48 2.17 -8.28
C ARG A 166 -9.36 2.31 -9.51
N TYR A 167 -10.68 2.39 -9.33
CA TYR A 167 -11.66 2.25 -10.40
C TYR A 167 -12.40 3.55 -10.75
N GLY A 168 -12.23 4.62 -9.99
CA GLY A 168 -13.08 5.81 -10.07
C GLY A 168 -14.41 5.60 -9.33
N GLY A 169 -15.50 6.13 -9.86
CA GLY A 169 -16.84 5.97 -9.32
C GLY A 169 -17.23 4.49 -9.18
N MET A 170 -17.73 4.12 -8.00
CA MET A 170 -18.11 2.75 -7.62
C MET A 170 -19.50 2.76 -6.97
N PRO A 171 -20.24 1.63 -6.96
CA PRO A 171 -21.52 1.56 -6.27
C PRO A 171 -21.38 1.88 -4.77
N ILE A 172 -22.21 2.80 -4.27
CA ILE A 172 -22.26 3.15 -2.84
C ILE A 172 -23.28 2.25 -2.16
N VAL A 173 -22.80 1.33 -1.32
CA VAL A 173 -23.64 0.35 -0.60
C VAL A 173 -23.60 0.64 0.90
N ARG A 174 -24.73 1.06 1.48
CA ARG A 174 -24.85 1.43 2.91
C ARG A 174 -25.74 0.48 3.71
N ASP A 175 -26.35 -0.47 3.03
CA ASP A 175 -27.25 -1.48 3.55
C ASP A 175 -26.64 -2.88 3.44
N VAL A 176 -27.22 -3.82 4.18
CA VAL A 176 -26.94 -5.25 4.03
C VAL A 176 -27.86 -5.77 2.93
N ILE A 177 -27.28 -6.10 1.78
CA ILE A 177 -28.02 -6.62 0.63
C ILE A 177 -28.57 -8.01 0.96
N ASP A 178 -29.87 -8.20 0.73
CA ASP A 178 -30.53 -9.50 0.85
C ASP A 178 -30.08 -10.39 -0.32
N PRO A 179 -29.77 -11.69 -0.12
CA PRO A 179 -29.42 -12.61 -1.21
C PRO A 179 -30.50 -12.72 -2.31
N THR A 180 -31.74 -12.32 -2.02
CA THR A 180 -32.87 -12.29 -2.96
C THR A 180 -33.09 -10.91 -3.60
N ASP A 181 -32.33 -9.89 -3.21
CA ASP A 181 -32.34 -8.57 -3.84
C ASP A 181 -31.54 -8.58 -5.14
N PHE A 182 -32.25 -8.67 -6.26
CA PHE A 182 -31.67 -8.59 -7.61
C PHE A 182 -31.65 -7.15 -8.17
N SER A 183 -31.80 -6.13 -7.32
CA SER A 183 -31.71 -4.74 -7.76
C SER A 183 -30.33 -4.44 -8.36
N GLN A 184 -30.35 -3.76 -9.51
CA GLN A 184 -29.12 -3.30 -10.15
C GLN A 184 -28.55 -2.11 -9.38
N ARG A 185 -27.25 -2.15 -9.10
CA ARG A 185 -26.54 -1.08 -8.40
C ARG A 185 -25.43 -0.56 -9.31
N PRO A 186 -25.75 0.40 -10.21
CA PRO A 186 -24.77 0.97 -11.10
C PRO A 186 -23.71 1.76 -10.32
N ARG A 187 -22.63 2.12 -11.02
CA ARG A 187 -21.59 2.98 -10.48
C ARG A 187 -22.18 4.34 -10.11
N ASN A 188 -21.84 4.85 -8.93
CA ASN A 188 -22.05 6.26 -8.60
C ASN A 188 -20.94 7.11 -9.22
N SER A 189 -21.17 8.41 -9.34
CA SER A 189 -20.13 9.33 -9.79
C SER A 189 -18.94 9.33 -8.83
N PHE A 190 -17.77 9.68 -9.34
CA PHE A 190 -16.57 9.87 -8.52
C PHE A 190 -16.84 10.86 -7.38
N SER A 191 -17.53 11.97 -7.65
CA SER A 191 -17.88 12.97 -6.63
C SER A 191 -18.75 12.40 -5.53
N ASP A 192 -19.82 11.65 -5.87
CA ASP A 192 -20.71 11.03 -4.87
C ASP A 192 -19.95 10.06 -3.98
N CYS A 193 -19.01 9.30 -4.56
CA CYS A 193 -18.17 8.39 -3.79
C CYS A 193 -17.26 9.15 -2.82
N ILE A 194 -16.61 10.23 -3.27
CA ILE A 194 -15.80 11.09 -2.40
C ILE A 194 -16.66 11.63 -1.26
N ASP A 195 -17.82 12.23 -1.54
CA ASP A 195 -18.71 12.77 -0.52
C ASP A 195 -19.16 11.69 0.47
N SER A 196 -19.48 10.49 -0.01
CA SER A 196 -19.84 9.35 0.84
C SER A 196 -18.71 8.95 1.79
N ILE A 197 -17.46 8.91 1.30
CA ILE A 197 -16.26 8.63 2.11
C ILE A 197 -16.07 9.70 3.19
N LEU A 198 -16.18 10.99 2.82
CA LEU A 198 -16.00 12.11 3.75
C LEU A 198 -17.05 12.09 4.86
N ILE A 199 -18.32 11.79 4.52
CA ILE A 199 -19.40 11.65 5.51
C ILE A 199 -19.07 10.58 6.56
N ASP A 200 -18.58 9.42 6.13
CA ASP A 200 -18.24 8.34 7.06
C ASP A 200 -16.96 8.63 7.85
N CYS A 201 -15.97 9.35 7.27
CA CYS A 201 -14.85 9.89 8.03
C CYS A 201 -15.34 10.83 9.13
N ASP A 202 -16.22 11.78 8.80
CA ASP A 202 -16.75 12.75 9.76
C ASP A 202 -17.55 12.08 10.88
N ARG A 203 -18.37 11.06 10.55
CA ARG A 203 -19.05 10.24 11.56
C ARG A 203 -18.06 9.51 12.45
N ALA A 204 -17.04 8.87 11.88
CA ALA A 204 -16.02 8.18 12.66
C ALA A 204 -15.34 9.12 13.67
N THR A 205 -15.06 10.37 13.28
CA THR A 205 -14.43 11.35 14.18
C THR A 205 -15.27 11.72 15.40
N GLN A 206 -16.59 11.54 15.36
CA GLN A 206 -17.50 11.81 16.49
C GLN A 206 -17.48 10.71 17.56
N TYR A 207 -17.05 9.50 17.19
CA TYR A 207 -17.13 8.32 18.04
C TYR A 207 -15.77 7.82 18.54
N LEU A 208 -14.71 8.02 17.75
CA LEU A 208 -13.38 7.49 18.04
C LEU A 208 -12.56 8.40 18.97
N PRO A 209 -11.69 7.84 19.83
CA PRO A 209 -10.74 8.63 20.61
C PRO A 209 -9.54 9.06 19.75
N ASP A 210 -8.78 10.04 20.22
CA ASP A 210 -7.53 10.45 19.58
C ASP A 210 -6.42 9.41 19.71
N TYR A 211 -6.37 8.72 20.84
CA TYR A 211 -5.36 7.72 21.14
C TYR A 211 -5.94 6.65 22.08
N TYR A 212 -5.41 5.42 21.98
CA TYR A 212 -5.74 4.34 22.90
C TYR A 212 -4.59 4.15 23.89
N THR A 213 -4.83 4.43 25.16
CA THR A 213 -3.86 4.14 26.24
C THR A 213 -3.87 2.67 26.68
N ASP A 214 -4.91 1.93 26.30
CA ASP A 214 -4.99 0.48 26.50
C ASP A 214 -4.24 -0.23 25.37
N ASN A 215 -3.13 -0.89 25.72
CA ASN A 215 -2.28 -1.60 24.79
C ASN A 215 -3.01 -2.71 24.01
N THR A 216 -4.11 -3.26 24.55
CA THR A 216 -4.93 -4.28 23.86
C THR A 216 -5.75 -3.70 22.70
N LYS A 217 -5.85 -2.37 22.63
CA LYS A 217 -6.60 -1.63 21.61
C LYS A 217 -5.71 -0.92 20.60
N LEU A 218 -4.38 -1.04 20.72
CA LEU A 218 -3.44 -0.48 19.74
C LEU A 218 -3.68 -1.08 18.35
N GLY A 219 -3.65 -0.23 17.33
CA GLY A 219 -3.98 -0.58 15.94
C GLY A 219 -5.45 -0.49 15.56
N ARG A 220 -6.33 -0.21 16.53
CA ARG A 220 -7.71 0.21 16.21
C ARG A 220 -7.73 1.62 15.64
N ALA A 221 -8.73 1.90 14.82
CA ALA A 221 -8.94 3.22 14.25
C ALA A 221 -9.15 4.27 15.34
N THR A 222 -8.50 5.42 15.17
CA THR A 222 -8.62 6.62 16.02
C THR A 222 -9.30 7.75 15.25
N ARG A 223 -9.72 8.80 15.95
CA ARG A 223 -10.20 10.04 15.33
C ARG A 223 -9.14 10.64 14.41
N ILE A 224 -7.87 10.62 14.82
CA ILE A 224 -6.75 11.12 14.02
C ILE A 224 -6.54 10.27 12.76
N ALA A 225 -6.71 8.94 12.83
CA ALA A 225 -6.68 8.09 11.64
C ALA A 225 -7.82 8.42 10.66
N ALA A 226 -9.02 8.70 11.16
CA ALA A 226 -10.14 9.14 10.31
C ALA A 226 -9.87 10.50 9.63
N LEU A 227 -9.26 11.45 10.35
CA LEU A 227 -8.81 12.72 9.78
C LEU A 227 -7.69 12.54 8.75
N ALA A 228 -6.76 11.61 8.99
CA ALA A 228 -5.70 11.28 8.05
C ALA A 228 -6.23 10.67 6.75
N LEU A 229 -7.20 9.74 6.85
CA LEU A 229 -7.92 9.21 5.69
C LEU A 229 -8.61 10.33 4.91
N LYS A 230 -9.33 11.23 5.62
CA LYS A 230 -9.99 12.39 5.02
C LYS A 230 -9.00 13.28 4.25
N ALA A 231 -7.84 13.56 4.84
CA ALA A 231 -6.78 14.36 4.21
C ALA A 231 -6.24 13.70 2.93
N ARG A 232 -5.93 12.38 2.98
CA ARG A 232 -5.44 11.63 1.81
C ARG A 232 -6.47 11.59 0.68
N VAL A 233 -7.73 11.31 1.00
CA VAL A 233 -8.85 11.28 0.04
C VAL A 233 -8.98 12.61 -0.68
N LEU A 234 -9.00 13.72 0.08
CA LEU A 234 -9.13 15.07 -0.48
C LEU A 234 -7.91 15.47 -1.33
N LEU A 235 -6.70 15.11 -0.91
CA LEU A 235 -5.49 15.35 -1.70
C LEU A 235 -5.57 14.66 -3.07
N TYR A 236 -5.95 13.38 -3.09
CA TYR A 236 -6.10 12.64 -4.34
C TYR A 236 -7.21 13.22 -5.18
N ALA A 237 -8.37 13.50 -4.60
CA ALA A 237 -9.50 14.11 -5.30
C ALA A 237 -9.15 15.49 -5.91
N ALA A 238 -8.27 16.26 -5.28
CA ALA A 238 -7.79 17.54 -5.80
C ALA A 238 -6.69 17.40 -6.88
N SER A 239 -6.09 16.22 -7.02
CA SER A 239 -4.95 15.96 -7.90
C SER A 239 -5.33 15.92 -9.39
N PRO A 240 -4.37 16.15 -10.32
CA PRO A 240 -4.61 16.25 -11.77
C PRO A 240 -5.39 15.10 -12.43
N LEU A 241 -5.33 13.89 -11.88
CA LEU A 241 -6.10 12.75 -12.40
C LEU A 241 -7.61 12.97 -12.32
N PHE A 242 -8.09 13.56 -11.22
CA PHE A 242 -9.52 13.68 -10.93
C PHE A 242 -10.02 15.13 -11.03
N ASN A 243 -9.17 16.11 -10.75
CA ASN A 243 -9.52 17.54 -10.76
C ASN A 243 -9.15 18.19 -12.09
N THR A 244 -9.83 17.79 -13.17
CA THR A 244 -9.53 18.24 -14.53
C THR A 244 -10.79 18.27 -15.39
N SER A 245 -10.86 19.21 -16.33
CA SER A 245 -11.86 19.20 -17.41
C SER A 245 -11.51 18.25 -18.55
N THR A 246 -10.27 17.78 -18.59
CA THR A 246 -9.75 16.89 -19.64
C THR A 246 -9.29 15.60 -18.97
N PRO A 247 -10.12 14.54 -18.95
CA PRO A 247 -9.77 13.28 -18.31
C PRO A 247 -8.55 12.63 -18.98
N TYR A 248 -8.02 11.57 -18.35
CA TYR A 248 -6.90 10.82 -18.90
C TYR A 248 -7.23 10.07 -20.20
N MET A 249 -8.51 9.77 -20.42
CA MET A 249 -9.05 9.17 -21.64
C MET A 249 -10.47 9.66 -21.87
N SER A 250 -10.89 9.78 -23.14
CA SER A 250 -12.26 10.12 -23.50
C SER A 250 -13.23 9.05 -22.99
N PHE A 251 -14.32 9.46 -22.34
CA PHE A 251 -15.36 8.54 -21.88
C PHE A 251 -16.77 9.14 -22.04
N PRO A 252 -17.25 9.28 -23.29
CA PRO A 252 -18.43 10.08 -23.61
C PRO A 252 -19.67 9.70 -22.81
N GLY A 253 -20.20 10.65 -22.03
CA GLY A 253 -21.42 10.50 -21.23
C GLY A 253 -21.20 9.85 -19.86
N HIS A 254 -19.95 9.57 -19.50
CA HIS A 254 -19.55 8.89 -18.28
C HIS A 254 -18.29 9.50 -17.65
N GLU A 255 -17.93 10.73 -18.02
CA GLU A 255 -16.75 11.44 -17.50
C GLU A 255 -16.79 11.62 -15.98
N ASP A 256 -17.98 11.71 -15.41
CA ASP A 256 -18.24 11.80 -13.97
C ASP A 256 -17.87 10.52 -13.20
N LEU A 257 -17.76 9.38 -13.89
CA LEU A 257 -17.30 8.11 -13.29
C LEU A 257 -15.78 8.06 -13.11
N ILE A 258 -15.00 8.91 -13.78
CA ILE A 258 -13.53 8.84 -13.77
C ILE A 258 -12.86 10.09 -13.20
N GLY A 259 -13.64 11.08 -12.77
CA GLY A 259 -13.16 12.30 -12.13
C GLY A 259 -14.29 13.32 -11.96
N TYR A 260 -13.94 14.56 -11.64
CA TYR A 260 -14.92 15.63 -11.44
C TYR A 260 -15.45 16.24 -12.75
N GLY A 261 -14.76 16.03 -13.88
CA GLY A 261 -15.12 16.65 -15.17
C GLY A 261 -14.84 18.16 -15.24
N ASN A 262 -14.27 18.77 -14.20
CA ASN A 262 -13.84 20.15 -14.18
C ASN A 262 -12.63 20.35 -13.26
N TYR A 263 -11.87 21.41 -13.49
CA TYR A 263 -10.90 21.90 -12.52
C TYR A 263 -11.58 22.86 -11.53
N ASP A 264 -11.29 22.69 -10.24
CA ASP A 264 -11.65 23.60 -9.16
C ASP A 264 -10.48 23.71 -8.17
N ARG A 265 -9.96 24.93 -8.00
CA ARG A 265 -8.87 25.23 -7.06
C ARG A 265 -9.28 25.06 -5.59
N GLU A 266 -10.55 25.22 -5.25
CA GLU A 266 -11.01 25.09 -3.85
C GLU A 266 -10.90 23.64 -3.34
N ARG A 267 -10.75 22.66 -4.23
CA ARG A 267 -10.44 21.26 -3.84
C ARG A 267 -9.07 21.15 -3.18
N TRP A 268 -8.08 21.92 -3.63
CA TRP A 268 -6.76 21.99 -3.00
C TRP A 268 -6.84 22.64 -1.62
N LYS A 269 -7.65 23.70 -1.47
CA LYS A 269 -7.89 24.31 -0.16
C LYS A 269 -8.48 23.33 0.84
N LYS A 270 -9.52 22.59 0.44
CA LYS A 270 -10.13 21.54 1.28
C LYS A 270 -9.11 20.47 1.69
N ALA A 271 -8.22 20.07 0.77
CA ALA A 271 -7.14 19.14 1.08
C ALA A 271 -6.13 19.72 2.09
N ALA A 272 -5.75 20.99 1.93
CA ALA A 272 -4.85 21.68 2.86
C ALA A 272 -5.47 21.79 4.26
N ASP A 273 -6.73 22.23 4.35
CA ASP A 273 -7.47 22.37 5.60
C ASP A 273 -7.61 21.02 6.32
N ALA A 274 -7.89 19.94 5.58
CA ALA A 274 -8.01 18.60 6.15
C ALA A 274 -6.67 18.05 6.64
N ALA A 275 -5.59 18.23 5.87
CA ALA A 275 -4.25 17.83 6.30
C ALA A 275 -3.81 18.61 7.55
N LYS A 276 -4.04 19.92 7.58
CA LYS A 276 -3.75 20.76 8.75
C LYS A 276 -4.55 20.32 9.96
N ALA A 277 -5.86 20.08 9.83
CA ALA A 277 -6.71 19.62 10.92
C ALA A 277 -6.24 18.28 11.49
N ALA A 278 -5.76 17.36 10.64
CA ALA A 278 -5.20 16.09 11.07
C ALA A 278 -3.87 16.27 11.84
N ILE A 279 -2.96 17.13 11.34
CA ILE A 279 -1.71 17.46 12.02
C ILE A 279 -1.98 18.12 13.38
N ASP A 280 -2.81 19.16 13.41
CA ASP A 280 -3.15 19.90 14.63
C ASP A 280 -3.76 18.95 15.68
N ALA A 281 -4.69 18.07 15.28
CA ALA A 281 -5.28 17.07 16.15
C ALA A 281 -4.24 16.06 16.67
N ALA A 282 -3.33 15.60 15.80
CA ALA A 282 -2.28 14.68 16.17
C ALA A 282 -1.36 15.28 17.26
N LEU A 283 -0.89 16.51 17.05
CA LEU A 283 -0.03 17.22 17.99
C LEU A 283 -0.76 17.58 19.29
N ALA A 284 -2.02 18.03 19.19
CA ALA A 284 -2.82 18.40 20.36
C ALA A 284 -3.15 17.21 21.28
N SER A 285 -3.17 15.98 20.74
CA SER A 285 -3.35 14.78 21.56
C SER A 285 -2.15 14.51 22.49
N GLY A 286 -0.97 15.06 22.18
CA GLY A 286 0.27 14.83 22.93
C GLY A 286 0.90 13.45 22.71
N HIS A 287 0.34 12.63 21.82
CA HIS A 287 0.80 11.25 21.57
C HIS A 287 1.56 11.06 20.26
N TYR A 288 1.44 12.01 19.32
CA TYR A 288 2.05 11.91 18.00
C TYR A 288 3.04 13.04 17.74
N LYS A 289 4.20 12.72 17.17
CA LYS A 289 5.18 13.68 16.66
C LYS A 289 6.07 13.04 15.60
N ILE A 290 6.79 13.87 14.84
CA ILE A 290 7.83 13.36 13.93
C ILE A 290 8.92 12.70 14.78
N HIS A 291 9.27 11.45 14.45
CA HIS A 291 10.31 10.72 15.15
C HIS A 291 11.66 11.36 14.82
N ASN A 292 12.25 12.01 15.82
CA ASN A 292 13.49 12.76 15.69
C ASN A 292 14.25 12.69 17.02
N THR A 293 15.29 11.86 17.06
CA THR A 293 16.18 11.73 18.23
C THR A 293 17.40 12.65 18.12
N GLY A 294 17.51 13.42 17.03
CA GLY A 294 18.69 14.20 16.66
C GLY A 294 19.74 13.39 15.90
N ASN A 295 19.42 12.16 15.49
CA ASN A 295 20.30 11.28 14.73
C ASN A 295 19.74 11.02 13.33
N PRO A 296 19.98 11.91 12.35
CA PRO A 296 19.40 11.79 11.00
C PRO A 296 19.83 10.50 10.27
N ASP A 297 20.94 9.90 10.70
CA ASP A 297 21.48 8.66 10.15
C ASP A 297 20.76 7.39 10.67
N LYS A 298 19.82 7.53 11.61
CA LYS A 298 19.00 6.44 12.19
C LYS A 298 17.50 6.75 12.30
N ASP A 299 17.12 8.02 12.47
CA ASP A 299 15.74 8.42 12.78
C ASP A 299 14.72 7.94 11.73
N TYR A 300 15.09 7.91 10.45
CA TYR A 300 14.20 7.40 9.40
C TYR A 300 14.06 5.87 9.44
N GLU A 301 15.14 5.15 9.74
CA GLU A 301 15.14 3.70 9.95
C GLU A 301 14.30 3.29 11.15
N ASP A 302 14.35 4.06 12.24
CA ASP A 302 13.53 3.83 13.43
C ASP A 302 12.03 3.82 13.12
N VAL A 303 11.55 4.70 12.24
CA VAL A 303 10.12 4.79 11.89
C VAL A 303 9.56 3.46 11.37
N TRP A 304 10.36 2.71 10.60
CA TRP A 304 9.90 1.43 10.04
C TRP A 304 10.44 0.20 10.78
N THR A 305 11.38 0.36 11.72
CA THR A 305 11.90 -0.75 12.55
C THR A 305 11.30 -0.82 13.95
N ILE A 306 10.78 0.29 14.49
CA ILE A 306 10.17 0.35 15.81
C ILE A 306 8.64 0.40 15.64
N PRO A 307 7.91 -0.69 15.93
CA PRO A 307 6.45 -0.69 15.90
C PRO A 307 5.88 0.33 16.88
N ASP A 308 4.70 0.86 16.55
CA ASP A 308 3.89 1.69 17.43
C ASP A 308 4.61 2.96 17.93
N ASN A 309 5.62 3.43 17.17
CA ASN A 309 6.31 4.68 17.46
C ASN A 309 5.40 5.90 17.28
N GLU A 310 5.84 7.03 17.84
CA GLU A 310 5.07 8.27 17.90
C GLU A 310 4.78 8.94 16.55
N GLU A 311 5.36 8.48 15.45
CA GLU A 311 5.05 8.99 14.11
C GLU A 311 3.91 8.20 13.43
N ILE A 312 3.69 6.94 13.82
CA ILE A 312 2.67 6.06 13.21
C ILE A 312 1.28 6.41 13.78
N ILE A 313 0.42 6.95 12.93
CA ILE A 313 -0.98 7.29 13.28
C ILE A 313 -1.84 6.02 13.30
N LEU A 314 -1.66 5.16 12.29
CA LEU A 314 -2.31 3.87 12.19
C LEU A 314 -1.40 2.92 11.44
N GLY A 315 -1.11 1.77 12.01
CA GLY A 315 -0.35 0.73 11.35
C GLY A 315 -1.06 -0.62 11.40
N ASN A 316 -0.78 -1.48 10.41
CA ASN A 316 -1.38 -2.80 10.33
C ASN A 316 -0.80 -3.74 11.41
N MET A 317 -1.67 -4.28 12.26
CA MET A 317 -1.28 -5.11 13.40
C MET A 317 -1.43 -6.62 13.16
N LYS A 318 -1.95 -7.06 12.00
CA LYS A 318 -2.34 -8.45 11.80
C LYS A 318 -1.19 -9.43 12.04
N TYR A 319 0.03 -9.00 11.76
CA TYR A 319 1.20 -9.82 11.90
C TYR A 319 2.26 -9.20 12.79
N ARG A 320 2.93 -10.09 13.52
CA ARG A 320 4.06 -9.84 14.42
C ARG A 320 5.02 -11.02 14.30
N ASN A 321 6.25 -10.84 14.75
CA ASN A 321 7.32 -11.83 14.79
C ASN A 321 7.63 -12.41 13.40
N PHE A 322 7.81 -11.52 12.42
CA PHE A 322 8.20 -11.93 11.07
C PHE A 322 9.56 -12.62 11.11
N LYS A 323 9.68 -13.70 10.35
CA LYS A 323 10.90 -14.53 10.28
C LYS A 323 11.59 -14.33 8.94
N THR A 324 12.91 -14.47 8.91
CA THR A 324 13.69 -14.50 7.65
C THR A 324 13.36 -15.68 6.75
N THR A 325 12.61 -16.67 7.25
CA THR A 325 12.21 -17.89 6.53
C THR A 325 10.75 -17.91 6.07
N SER A 326 9.98 -16.83 6.33
CA SER A 326 8.58 -16.74 5.92
C SER A 326 8.23 -15.34 5.40
N ARG A 327 7.19 -15.26 4.57
CA ARG A 327 6.62 -13.98 4.18
C ARG A 327 6.11 -13.22 5.41
N PRO A 328 6.17 -11.88 5.40
CA PRO A 328 6.56 -11.01 4.29
C PRO A 328 8.07 -10.75 4.14
N LEU A 329 8.88 -11.05 5.15
CA LEU A 329 10.31 -10.74 5.12
C LEU A 329 11.05 -11.50 4.01
N VAL A 330 10.83 -12.80 3.88
CA VAL A 330 11.56 -13.64 2.90
C VAL A 330 11.35 -13.20 1.44
N ALA A 331 10.27 -12.49 1.14
CA ALA A 331 10.04 -11.92 -0.19
C ALA A 331 10.98 -10.74 -0.50
N ASN A 332 11.38 -9.99 0.53
CA ASN A 332 12.28 -8.85 0.41
C ASN A 332 13.75 -9.23 0.60
N LEU A 333 14.06 -10.51 0.89
CA LEU A 333 15.43 -10.98 1.08
C LEU A 333 16.05 -11.48 -0.23
N PRO A 334 17.30 -11.09 -0.55
CA PRO A 334 18.04 -11.68 -1.66
C PRO A 334 18.37 -13.16 -1.39
N THR A 335 18.72 -13.90 -2.44
CA THR A 335 18.99 -15.34 -2.38
C THR A 335 20.08 -15.74 -1.38
N TRP A 336 21.03 -14.86 -1.11
CA TRP A 336 22.08 -15.10 -0.13
C TRP A 336 21.62 -14.82 1.32
N ALA A 337 20.53 -14.06 1.54
CA ALA A 337 20.05 -13.68 2.87
C ALA A 337 18.86 -14.52 3.39
N MET A 338 18.24 -15.35 2.54
CA MET A 338 17.01 -16.08 2.87
C MET A 338 17.18 -17.34 3.72
N ASN A 339 18.36 -17.58 4.33
CA ASN A 339 18.64 -18.75 5.19
C ASN A 339 18.19 -20.11 4.60
N LYS A 340 18.48 -20.35 3.30
CA LYS A 340 18.04 -21.54 2.54
C LYS A 340 16.52 -21.75 2.47
N ALA A 341 15.71 -20.79 2.91
CA ALA A 341 14.27 -20.80 2.67
C ALA A 341 14.00 -20.51 1.19
N TRP A 342 12.83 -20.92 0.71
CA TRP A 342 12.34 -20.49 -0.58
C TRP A 342 11.79 -19.05 -0.46
N GLY A 343 12.19 -18.16 -1.37
CA GLY A 343 11.79 -16.76 -1.37
C GLY A 343 11.88 -16.13 -2.75
N ASP A 344 11.64 -14.82 -2.80
CA ASP A 344 11.37 -14.10 -4.06
C ASP A 344 12.60 -13.33 -4.57
N ALA A 345 13.76 -13.58 -3.95
CA ALA A 345 15.06 -13.03 -4.28
C ALA A 345 15.21 -11.51 -4.10
N GLY A 346 14.26 -10.88 -3.41
CA GLY A 346 14.31 -9.48 -3.00
C GLY A 346 13.82 -8.51 -4.08
N LEU A 347 13.56 -7.27 -3.65
CA LEU A 347 13.20 -6.17 -4.52
C LEU A 347 14.46 -5.32 -4.80
N TYR A 348 14.77 -5.09 -6.07
CA TYR A 348 15.94 -4.31 -6.47
C TYR A 348 15.50 -2.89 -6.81
N VAL A 349 16.16 -1.88 -6.26
CA VAL A 349 15.85 -0.48 -6.52
C VAL A 349 16.41 -0.09 -7.88
N THR A 350 15.63 0.60 -8.70
CA THR A 350 16.13 1.06 -10.01
C THR A 350 17.12 2.20 -9.82
N PHE A 351 18.09 2.33 -10.72
CA PHE A 351 18.99 3.48 -10.69
C PHE A 351 18.21 4.79 -10.93
N ASN A 352 17.13 4.77 -11.72
CA ASN A 352 16.22 5.91 -11.87
C ASN A 352 15.75 6.44 -10.50
N PHE A 353 15.37 5.54 -9.60
CA PHE A 353 14.93 5.95 -8.27
C PHE A 353 16.07 6.35 -7.34
N VAL A 354 17.24 5.71 -7.45
CA VAL A 354 18.45 6.13 -6.72
C VAL A 354 18.80 7.59 -7.02
N GLN A 355 18.51 8.08 -8.22
CA GLN A 355 18.74 9.47 -8.60
C GLN A 355 17.83 10.49 -7.88
N HIS A 356 16.79 10.05 -7.16
CA HIS A 356 15.96 10.94 -6.33
C HIS A 356 16.66 11.40 -5.04
N TYR A 357 17.66 10.66 -4.56
CA TYR A 357 18.39 11.03 -3.35
C TYR A 357 19.33 12.21 -3.64
N GLU A 358 19.06 13.34 -3.00
CA GLU A 358 19.85 14.57 -3.13
C GLU A 358 21.13 14.50 -2.29
N LYS A 359 22.10 15.36 -2.57
CA LYS A 359 23.29 15.52 -1.75
C LYS A 359 22.93 16.16 -0.40
N ARG A 360 23.45 15.60 0.69
CA ARG A 360 23.27 16.11 2.05
C ARG A 360 23.83 17.52 2.24
N ALA A 361 24.90 17.85 1.53
CA ALA A 361 25.62 19.12 1.72
C ALA A 361 24.80 20.35 1.30
N ASP A 362 24.02 20.25 0.23
CA ASP A 362 23.36 21.40 -0.41
C ASP A 362 21.93 21.12 -0.90
N GLY A 363 21.44 19.88 -0.78
CA GLY A 363 20.12 19.49 -1.26
C GLY A 363 19.99 19.55 -2.78
N GLN A 364 21.10 19.52 -3.51
CA GLN A 364 21.11 19.45 -4.97
C GLN A 364 21.12 17.99 -5.45
N PRO A 365 20.67 17.72 -6.69
CA PRO A 365 20.85 16.40 -7.29
C PRO A 365 22.31 15.95 -7.25
N ALA A 366 22.53 14.65 -7.08
CA ALA A 366 23.87 14.08 -7.16
C ALA A 366 24.40 14.07 -8.61
N ASP A 367 25.72 14.19 -8.73
CA ASP A 367 26.44 14.36 -10.00
C ASP A 367 26.70 13.00 -10.68
N TRP A 368 25.64 12.34 -11.14
CA TRP A 368 25.71 11.05 -11.82
C TRP A 368 26.26 11.18 -13.25
N ASN A 369 27.34 10.46 -13.57
CA ASN A 369 27.83 10.36 -14.96
C ASN A 369 27.20 9.14 -15.65
N MET A 370 26.34 9.39 -16.64
CA MET A 370 25.70 8.32 -17.43
C MET A 370 26.69 7.52 -18.29
N ASN A 371 27.92 8.00 -18.49
CA ASN A 371 29.01 7.26 -19.14
C ASN A 371 29.89 6.50 -18.15
N GLY A 372 29.56 6.52 -16.86
CA GLY A 372 30.33 5.87 -15.80
C GLY A 372 31.44 6.70 -15.17
N GLY A 373 32.04 6.17 -14.10
CA GLY A 373 33.10 6.84 -13.35
C GLY A 373 33.64 5.99 -12.21
N ASP A 374 34.62 6.53 -11.47
CA ASP A 374 35.33 5.80 -10.41
C ASP A 374 34.98 6.30 -8.98
N ASN A 375 34.03 7.23 -8.88
CA ASN A 375 33.66 7.95 -7.65
C ASN A 375 32.34 7.45 -7.01
N LEU A 376 31.91 6.21 -7.30
CA LEU A 376 30.61 5.69 -6.87
C LEU A 376 30.41 5.75 -5.35
N ILE A 377 31.41 5.30 -4.58
CA ILE A 377 31.36 5.26 -3.12
C ILE A 377 31.29 6.68 -2.54
N ASP A 378 32.04 7.63 -3.12
CA ASP A 378 32.00 9.04 -2.70
C ASP A 378 30.63 9.67 -2.96
N ILE A 379 30.01 9.35 -4.11
CA ILE A 379 28.64 9.79 -4.41
C ILE A 379 27.70 9.24 -3.33
N TYR A 380 27.69 7.92 -3.08
CA TYR A 380 26.82 7.31 -2.06
C TYR A 380 26.99 7.92 -0.67
N ASN A 381 28.23 8.20 -0.24
CA ASN A 381 28.51 8.82 1.05
C ASN A 381 28.02 10.28 1.15
N SER A 382 27.81 10.94 0.01
CA SER A 382 27.32 12.33 -0.04
C SER A 382 25.80 12.45 -0.05
N LEU A 383 25.07 11.35 -0.30
CA LEU A 383 23.62 11.36 -0.45
C LEU A 383 22.90 11.61 0.88
N ASP A 384 21.63 11.97 0.76
CA ASP A 384 20.63 12.03 1.83
C ASP A 384 20.75 10.81 2.77
N PRO A 385 20.83 11.00 4.10
CA PRO A 385 20.92 9.91 5.07
C PRO A 385 19.86 8.81 4.91
N ARG A 386 18.70 9.12 4.34
CA ARG A 386 17.64 8.14 4.04
C ARG A 386 18.07 7.12 2.99
N PHE A 387 19.04 7.43 2.12
CA PHE A 387 19.57 6.50 1.11
C PHE A 387 20.08 5.20 1.76
N LYS A 388 21.00 5.31 2.71
CA LYS A 388 21.58 4.13 3.41
C LYS A 388 20.61 3.45 4.39
N GLN A 389 19.54 4.13 4.77
CA GLN A 389 18.45 3.59 5.59
C GLN A 389 17.38 2.91 4.73
N THR A 390 17.41 3.09 3.40
CA THR A 390 16.43 2.51 2.47
C THR A 390 17.05 1.43 1.60
N ILE A 391 18.29 1.61 1.17
CA ILE A 391 18.93 0.84 0.11
C ILE A 391 20.21 0.19 0.63
N ALA A 392 20.36 -1.10 0.34
CA ALA A 392 21.59 -1.86 0.43
C ALA A 392 22.32 -1.76 -0.92
N TYR A 393 23.57 -1.31 -0.88
CA TYR A 393 24.40 -1.07 -2.06
C TYR A 393 25.81 -1.62 -1.82
N HIS A 394 26.62 -1.71 -2.87
CA HIS A 394 28.01 -2.12 -2.75
C HIS A 394 28.76 -1.25 -1.72
N SER A 395 29.54 -1.87 -0.82
CA SER A 395 30.21 -1.25 0.32
C SER A 395 29.33 -0.81 1.50
N SER A 396 28.01 -0.92 1.41
CA SER A 396 27.13 -0.73 2.57
C SER A 396 27.18 -1.93 3.51
N SER A 397 26.81 -1.72 4.77
CA SER A 397 26.55 -2.80 5.73
C SER A 397 25.10 -3.25 5.59
N TRP A 398 24.90 -4.56 5.48
CA TRP A 398 23.59 -5.18 5.64
C TRP A 398 23.23 -5.22 7.14
N ASN A 399 24.08 -5.85 7.93
CA ASN A 399 24.01 -5.91 9.38
C ASN A 399 25.44 -6.07 9.95
N ASP A 400 25.57 -6.43 11.22
CA ASP A 400 26.85 -6.73 11.87
C ASP A 400 27.50 -8.03 11.37
N GLU A 401 26.71 -9.02 10.93
CA GLU A 401 27.19 -10.26 10.30
C GLU A 401 27.79 -10.02 8.91
N ILE A 402 27.19 -9.11 8.14
CA ILE A 402 27.60 -8.74 6.78
C ILE A 402 27.87 -7.21 6.79
N PRO A 403 29.06 -6.80 7.29
CA PRO A 403 29.41 -5.39 7.43
C PRO A 403 29.78 -4.73 6.09
N PHE A 404 29.94 -5.52 5.02
CA PHE A 404 30.29 -5.04 3.70
C PHE A 404 29.62 -5.89 2.62
N ILE A 405 28.74 -5.29 1.83
CA ILE A 405 28.10 -5.93 0.68
C ILE A 405 29.02 -5.88 -0.54
N ASN A 406 29.41 -7.04 -1.06
CA ASN A 406 30.24 -7.15 -2.26
C ASN A 406 29.42 -7.56 -3.50
N PHE A 407 29.00 -6.58 -4.29
CA PHE A 407 28.27 -6.78 -5.57
C PHE A 407 29.18 -6.86 -6.80
N LEU A 408 30.50 -6.94 -6.63
CA LEU A 408 31.41 -7.23 -7.74
C LEU A 408 31.19 -8.66 -8.25
N ASP A 409 31.57 -8.92 -9.50
CA ASP A 409 31.56 -10.27 -10.07
C ASP A 409 32.38 -11.23 -9.20
N GLY A 410 31.76 -12.36 -8.82
CA GLY A 410 32.33 -13.33 -7.88
C GLY A 410 32.27 -12.93 -6.40
N GLY A 411 31.65 -11.79 -6.07
CA GLY A 411 31.38 -11.37 -4.70
C GLY A 411 30.30 -12.21 -4.00
N SER A 412 30.42 -12.36 -2.68
CA SER A 412 29.56 -13.21 -1.87
C SER A 412 28.08 -12.79 -1.88
N GLU A 413 27.81 -11.48 -1.95
CA GLU A 413 26.45 -10.93 -1.95
C GLU A 413 25.97 -10.59 -3.36
N LYS A 414 26.72 -10.95 -4.43
CA LYS A 414 26.25 -10.77 -5.80
C LYS A 414 25.24 -11.85 -6.17
N SER A 415 23.98 -11.46 -6.32
CA SER A 415 22.94 -12.32 -6.88
C SER A 415 23.06 -12.38 -8.41
N ALA A 416 22.86 -13.56 -9.00
CA ALA A 416 22.76 -13.71 -10.46
C ALA A 416 21.50 -13.02 -11.05
N MET A 417 20.52 -12.72 -10.20
CA MET A 417 19.28 -12.03 -10.58
C MET A 417 19.38 -10.50 -10.45
N ASP A 418 20.44 -9.98 -9.82
CA ASP A 418 20.64 -8.56 -9.58
C ASP A 418 20.99 -7.82 -10.88
N ARG A 419 20.09 -6.91 -11.28
CA ARG A 419 20.21 -6.07 -12.47
C ARG A 419 20.52 -4.61 -12.15
N THR A 420 20.54 -4.20 -10.89
CA THR A 420 20.64 -2.78 -10.52
C THR A 420 21.84 -2.44 -9.66
N CYS A 421 22.38 -3.41 -8.91
CA CYS A 421 23.35 -3.24 -7.83
C CYS A 421 22.82 -2.39 -6.66
N HIS A 422 21.49 -2.29 -6.53
CA HIS A 422 20.79 -1.65 -5.42
C HIS A 422 19.67 -2.55 -4.94
N LEU A 423 19.77 -3.04 -3.72
CA LEU A 423 18.79 -3.92 -3.10
C LEU A 423 17.97 -3.13 -2.08
N LEU A 424 16.67 -3.37 -2.00
CA LEU A 424 15.84 -2.79 -0.95
C LEU A 424 16.29 -3.31 0.42
N HIS A 425 16.56 -2.39 1.35
CA HIS A 425 16.88 -2.71 2.74
C HIS A 425 15.72 -2.33 3.67
N LYS A 426 14.97 -1.28 3.34
CA LYS A 426 13.74 -0.94 4.08
C LYS A 426 12.82 -2.16 4.15
N TRP A 427 12.21 -2.34 5.31
CA TRP A 427 11.45 -3.53 5.74
C TRP A 427 12.26 -4.73 6.18
N VAL A 428 13.60 -4.69 6.10
CA VAL A 428 14.48 -5.71 6.66
C VAL A 428 15.29 -5.09 7.81
N PRO A 429 14.85 -5.24 9.08
CA PRO A 429 15.59 -4.72 10.21
C PRO A 429 16.99 -5.30 10.31
N ARG A 430 18.00 -4.46 10.60
CA ARG A 430 19.41 -4.86 10.73
C ARG A 430 19.66 -5.90 11.84
N ALA A 431 18.73 -6.06 12.79
CA ALA A 431 18.77 -7.10 13.81
C ALA A 431 18.47 -8.52 13.28
N LEU A 432 18.07 -8.65 12.02
CA LEU A 432 17.85 -9.94 11.36
C LEU A 432 19.15 -10.44 10.75
N HIS A 433 19.57 -11.63 11.16
CA HIS A 433 20.78 -12.29 10.68
C HIS A 433 20.43 -13.32 9.61
N VAL A 434 21.37 -13.56 8.70
CA VAL A 434 21.21 -14.49 7.57
C VAL A 434 21.28 -15.94 8.07
N ASN A 435 22.18 -16.23 9.01
CA ASN A 435 22.40 -17.59 9.51
C ASN A 435 21.70 -17.89 10.85
N GLY A 436 20.81 -17.01 11.31
CA GLY A 436 20.10 -17.17 12.58
C GLY A 436 18.61 -17.54 12.43
N SER A 437 18.02 -18.04 13.51
CA SER A 437 16.56 -18.13 13.67
C SER A 437 16.08 -16.90 14.44
N ASN A 438 15.93 -15.78 13.74
CA ASN A 438 15.56 -14.49 14.32
C ASN A 438 14.17 -14.09 13.86
N THR A 439 13.52 -13.26 14.67
CA THR A 439 12.26 -12.63 14.30
C THR A 439 12.33 -11.13 14.57
N ALA A 440 11.63 -10.34 13.75
CA ALA A 440 11.45 -8.92 13.99
C ALA A 440 9.97 -8.56 13.95
N ASN A 441 9.61 -7.54 14.72
CA ASN A 441 8.32 -6.89 14.58
C ASN A 441 8.51 -5.70 13.65
N VAL A 442 7.86 -5.77 12.50
CA VAL A 442 7.74 -4.65 11.55
C VAL A 442 6.25 -4.39 11.38
N GLN A 443 5.87 -3.13 11.27
CA GLN A 443 4.48 -2.72 11.12
C GLN A 443 4.35 -1.89 9.86
N TRP A 444 3.36 -2.21 9.02
CA TRP A 444 3.08 -1.40 7.85
C TRP A 444 2.38 -0.10 8.27
N PRO A 445 2.94 1.09 7.98
CA PRO A 445 2.28 2.34 8.28
C PRO A 445 1.13 2.55 7.28
N VAL A 446 -0.11 2.46 7.76
CA VAL A 446 -1.28 2.82 6.96
C VAL A 446 -1.40 4.34 6.86
N PHE A 447 -1.11 5.05 7.95
CA PHE A 447 -0.93 6.51 8.01
C PHE A 447 0.21 6.83 8.98
N ARG A 448 1.04 7.81 8.63
CA ARG A 448 2.03 8.39 9.53
C ARG A 448 2.15 9.90 9.35
N LEU A 449 2.63 10.57 10.38
CA LEU A 449 2.55 12.03 10.46
C LEU A 449 3.30 12.75 9.33
N ALA A 450 4.43 12.21 8.86
CA ALA A 450 5.17 12.80 7.74
C ALA A 450 4.35 12.91 6.45
N GLU A 451 3.49 11.92 6.17
CA GLU A 451 2.59 11.96 5.03
C GLU A 451 1.66 13.19 5.12
N LEU A 452 1.11 13.48 6.30
CA LEU A 452 0.22 14.63 6.48
C LEU A 452 0.94 15.96 6.25
N TYR A 453 2.18 16.11 6.72
CA TYR A 453 2.99 17.28 6.43
C TYR A 453 3.22 17.47 4.93
N LEU A 454 3.54 16.38 4.21
CA LEU A 454 3.72 16.41 2.76
C LEU A 454 2.40 16.69 2.02
N ASN A 455 1.29 16.12 2.49
CA ASN A 455 -0.06 16.38 1.95
C ASN A 455 -0.42 17.87 2.11
N TYR A 456 -0.12 18.46 3.27
CA TYR A 456 -0.37 19.87 3.56
C TYR A 456 0.49 20.80 2.68
N ALA A 457 1.80 20.52 2.59
CA ALA A 457 2.71 21.29 1.74
C ALA A 457 2.28 21.24 0.26
N GLU A 458 1.88 20.07 -0.23
CA GLU A 458 1.42 19.90 -1.62
C GLU A 458 0.15 20.70 -1.86
N ALA A 459 -0.86 20.52 -1.02
CA ALA A 459 -2.14 21.17 -1.20
C ALA A 459 -2.04 22.71 -1.12
N LEU A 460 -1.20 23.24 -0.22
CA LEU A 460 -0.93 24.68 -0.15
C LEU A 460 -0.23 25.22 -1.41
N ASN A 461 0.78 24.51 -1.90
CA ASN A 461 1.48 24.91 -3.13
C ASN A 461 0.53 24.98 -4.32
N GLU A 462 -0.38 24.01 -4.46
CA GLU A 462 -1.32 23.97 -5.59
C GLU A 462 -2.49 24.94 -5.46
N TYR A 463 -2.86 25.34 -4.24
CA TYR A 463 -3.94 26.31 -4.00
C TYR A 463 -3.47 27.77 -4.20
N GLU A 464 -2.28 28.09 -3.70
CA GLU A 464 -1.72 29.45 -3.74
C GLU A 464 -0.98 29.72 -5.06
N SER A 465 -0.84 31.00 -5.42
CA SER A 465 -0.08 31.42 -6.62
C SER A 465 1.44 31.20 -6.50
N ALA A 466 1.94 31.06 -5.27
CA ALA A 466 3.31 30.74 -4.90
C ALA A 466 3.29 29.98 -3.56
N PRO A 467 4.29 29.11 -3.29
CA PRO A 467 4.33 28.35 -2.04
C PRO A 467 4.34 29.27 -0.82
N PRO A 468 3.33 29.22 0.06
CA PRO A 468 3.31 30.03 1.28
C PRO A 468 4.33 29.50 2.30
N GLN A 469 4.70 30.31 3.28
CA GLN A 469 5.65 29.91 4.34
C GLN A 469 5.23 28.61 5.03
N ALA A 470 3.94 28.40 5.28
CA ALA A 470 3.44 27.17 5.89
C ALA A 470 3.74 25.89 5.06
N ALA A 471 3.86 26.00 3.73
CA ALA A 471 4.26 24.88 2.88
C ALA A 471 5.76 24.57 3.06
N TYR A 472 6.59 25.62 3.17
CA TYR A 472 8.01 25.49 3.49
C TYR A 472 8.22 24.87 4.87
N ASP A 473 7.53 25.36 5.90
CA ASP A 473 7.65 24.87 7.27
C ASP A 473 7.30 23.37 7.36
N ALA A 474 6.24 22.96 6.64
CA ALA A 474 5.79 21.58 6.61
C ALA A 474 6.82 20.64 5.97
N VAL A 475 7.37 20.98 4.79
CA VAL A 475 8.38 20.14 4.13
C VAL A 475 9.73 20.19 4.86
N ASN A 476 10.11 21.33 5.41
CA ASN A 476 11.37 21.50 6.14
C ASN A 476 11.35 20.77 7.49
N THR A 477 10.17 20.55 8.09
CA THR A 477 10.03 19.65 9.25
C THR A 477 10.54 18.24 8.94
N ILE A 478 10.22 17.72 7.75
CA ILE A 478 10.65 16.39 7.30
C ILE A 478 12.14 16.39 6.96
N ARG A 479 12.60 17.41 6.22
CA ARG A 479 14.02 17.51 5.81
C ARG A 479 14.96 17.71 6.99
N SER A 480 14.56 18.50 7.98
CA SER A 480 15.31 18.70 9.22
C SER A 480 15.51 17.37 9.96
N ARG A 481 14.48 16.52 10.06
CA ARG A 481 14.60 15.17 10.64
C ARG A 481 15.60 14.32 9.89
N ALA A 482 15.59 14.38 8.56
CA ALA A 482 16.50 13.65 7.70
C ALA A 482 17.93 14.25 7.65
N GLY A 483 18.19 15.36 8.33
CA GLY A 483 19.48 16.05 8.28
C GLY A 483 19.80 16.66 6.90
N MET A 484 18.75 16.99 6.14
CA MET A 484 18.81 17.62 4.83
C MET A 484 18.58 19.13 4.94
N PRO A 485 19.23 19.95 4.09
CA PRO A 485 19.04 21.40 4.11
C PRO A 485 17.62 21.77 3.67
N ASP A 486 17.11 22.87 4.21
CA ASP A 486 15.80 23.42 3.88
C ASP A 486 15.63 23.69 2.38
N PHE A 487 14.38 23.72 1.93
CA PHE A 487 14.08 24.17 0.57
C PHE A 487 14.53 25.63 0.36
N PRO A 488 15.08 25.96 -0.83
CA PRO A 488 15.41 27.35 -1.16
C PRO A 488 14.19 28.27 -1.04
N ALA A 489 14.37 29.44 -0.45
CA ALA A 489 13.30 30.44 -0.37
C ALA A 489 12.90 30.97 -1.77
N ASN A 490 11.68 31.51 -1.88
CA ASN A 490 11.16 32.19 -3.07
C ASN A 490 11.13 31.33 -4.35
N MET A 491 10.86 30.03 -4.23
CA MET A 491 10.67 29.17 -5.39
C MET A 491 9.37 29.52 -6.11
N THR A 492 9.34 29.31 -7.42
CA THR A 492 8.08 29.28 -8.16
C THR A 492 7.24 28.09 -7.70
N GLN A 493 5.92 28.17 -7.91
CA GLN A 493 5.01 27.05 -7.64
C GLN A 493 5.46 25.74 -8.32
N GLU A 494 5.94 25.83 -9.56
CA GLU A 494 6.38 24.66 -10.33
C GLU A 494 7.70 24.08 -9.80
N ALA A 495 8.67 24.93 -9.46
CA ALA A 495 9.93 24.48 -8.87
C ALA A 495 9.69 23.82 -7.50
N PHE A 496 8.84 24.42 -6.67
CA PHE A 496 8.47 23.86 -5.37
C PHE A 496 7.74 22.53 -5.54
N ARG A 497 6.74 22.45 -6.45
CA ARG A 497 6.04 21.21 -6.81
C ARG A 497 7.03 20.11 -7.16
N LYS A 498 7.96 20.36 -8.08
CA LYS A 498 8.94 19.36 -8.52
C LYS A 498 9.80 18.86 -7.36
N LYS A 499 10.32 19.77 -6.53
CA LYS A 499 11.17 19.42 -5.39
C LYS A 499 10.37 18.70 -4.28
N LEU A 500 9.12 19.12 -4.01
CA LEU A 500 8.24 18.47 -3.05
C LEU A 500 7.84 17.06 -3.51
N ARG A 501 7.55 16.85 -4.79
CA ARG A 501 7.27 15.51 -5.34
C ARG A 501 8.48 14.59 -5.14
N ASN A 502 9.71 15.11 -5.32
CA ASN A 502 10.93 14.37 -5.03
C ASN A 502 11.07 14.03 -3.53
N GLU A 503 10.85 15.01 -2.66
CA GLU A 503 10.87 14.80 -1.21
C GLU A 503 9.84 13.74 -0.78
N ARG A 504 8.65 13.77 -1.37
CA ARG A 504 7.61 12.76 -1.13
C ARG A 504 8.04 11.37 -1.59
N SER A 505 8.68 11.25 -2.75
CA SER A 505 9.22 9.97 -3.22
C SER A 505 10.26 9.40 -2.26
N VAL A 506 11.19 10.23 -1.76
CA VAL A 506 12.26 9.78 -0.86
C VAL A 506 11.71 9.45 0.53
N GLU A 507 10.86 10.32 1.08
CA GLU A 507 10.32 10.16 2.42
C GLU A 507 9.37 8.95 2.50
N LEU A 508 8.49 8.75 1.52
CA LEU A 508 7.50 7.67 1.53
C LEU A 508 7.93 6.47 0.66
N ALA A 509 9.23 6.35 0.38
CA ALA A 509 9.78 5.31 -0.47
C ALA A 509 9.37 3.91 0.02
N PHE A 510 8.87 3.08 -0.89
CA PHE A 510 8.46 1.69 -0.65
C PHE A 510 7.32 1.53 0.38
N GLU A 511 6.54 2.58 0.64
CA GLU A 511 5.34 2.58 1.50
C GLU A 511 4.03 2.57 0.69
N ASP A 512 4.05 2.03 -0.54
CA ASP A 512 2.89 1.95 -1.44
C ASP A 512 2.29 3.34 -1.77
N HIS A 513 3.14 4.36 -1.90
CA HIS A 513 2.75 5.73 -2.25
C HIS A 513 3.07 6.07 -3.71
N ARG A 514 4.31 5.80 -4.17
CA ARG A 514 4.83 6.23 -5.48
C ARG A 514 3.93 5.82 -6.64
N PHE A 515 3.50 4.55 -6.68
CA PHE A 515 2.61 4.03 -7.71
C PHE A 515 1.33 4.87 -7.85
N TRP A 516 0.72 5.27 -6.73
CA TRP A 516 -0.50 6.07 -6.76
C TRP A 516 -0.23 7.56 -6.96
N ASP A 517 0.88 8.08 -6.43
CA ASP A 517 1.30 9.48 -6.62
C ASP A 517 1.57 9.77 -8.10
N ILE A 518 2.29 8.89 -8.80
CA ILE A 518 2.53 8.97 -10.24
C ILE A 518 1.22 9.07 -11.02
N ARG A 519 0.23 8.25 -10.65
CA ARG A 519 -1.07 8.19 -11.33
C ARG A 519 -1.89 9.44 -11.07
N ARG A 520 -2.05 9.84 -9.80
CA ARG A 520 -2.83 11.03 -9.45
C ARG A 520 -2.22 12.32 -10.01
N TRP A 521 -0.90 12.37 -10.18
CA TRP A 521 -0.18 13.47 -10.81
C TRP A 521 -0.21 13.44 -12.35
N ARG A 522 -0.69 12.34 -12.96
CA ARG A 522 -0.69 12.10 -14.41
C ARG A 522 0.70 12.14 -15.06
N ILE A 523 1.68 11.52 -14.40
CA ILE A 523 3.08 11.45 -14.89
C ILE A 523 3.53 10.03 -15.24
N ALA A 524 2.62 9.05 -15.28
CA ALA A 524 2.97 7.65 -15.55
C ALA A 524 3.61 7.45 -16.94
N GLY A 525 3.19 8.25 -17.92
CA GLY A 525 3.70 8.22 -19.28
C GLY A 525 5.05 8.94 -19.48
N ASP A 526 5.63 9.52 -18.43
CA ASP A 526 6.92 10.21 -18.51
C ASP A 526 8.09 9.20 -18.55
N GLU A 527 9.18 9.57 -19.24
CA GLU A 527 10.38 8.75 -19.39
C GLU A 527 11.01 8.44 -18.02
N GLY A 528 11.24 7.16 -17.76
CA GLY A 528 11.89 6.68 -16.55
C GLY A 528 11.00 6.68 -15.30
N VAL A 529 9.67 6.84 -15.45
CA VAL A 529 8.68 6.81 -14.34
C VAL A 529 7.90 5.51 -14.30
N MET A 530 7.07 5.23 -15.32
CA MET A 530 6.50 3.89 -15.57
C MET A 530 6.68 3.44 -17.03
N LYS A 531 7.38 4.24 -17.83
CA LYS A 531 7.60 4.05 -19.26
C LYS A 531 9.04 4.37 -19.62
N GLY A 532 9.54 3.76 -20.69
CA GLY A 532 10.85 4.12 -21.25
C GLY A 532 11.99 3.35 -20.63
N LYS A 533 13.16 3.97 -20.54
CA LYS A 533 14.40 3.32 -20.12
C LYS A 533 14.52 3.25 -18.60
N PHE A 534 14.81 2.03 -18.13
CA PHE A 534 15.07 1.75 -16.73
C PHE A 534 16.51 1.27 -16.57
N TYR A 535 17.20 1.90 -15.63
CA TYR A 535 18.64 1.81 -15.48
C TYR A 535 19.05 1.02 -14.24
N GLY A 536 20.16 0.32 -14.37
CA GLY A 536 20.90 -0.31 -13.29
C GLY A 536 22.38 0.05 -13.41
N LEU A 537 23.20 -0.41 -12.47
CA LEU A 537 24.64 -0.23 -12.55
C LEU A 537 25.35 -1.54 -12.86
N ARG A 538 26.37 -1.47 -13.72
CA ARG A 538 27.47 -2.43 -13.74
C ARG A 538 28.61 -1.86 -12.92
N ILE A 539 29.20 -2.68 -12.07
CA ILE A 539 30.34 -2.28 -11.25
C ILE A 539 31.49 -3.28 -11.43
N ARG A 540 32.72 -2.77 -11.48
CA ARG A 540 33.94 -3.59 -11.55
C ARG A 540 35.05 -2.94 -10.75
N SER A 541 35.95 -3.76 -10.22
CA SER A 541 37.16 -3.24 -9.58
C SER A 541 38.13 -2.71 -10.65
N THR A 542 38.78 -1.58 -10.37
CA THR A 542 39.78 -0.97 -11.26
C THR A 542 41.18 -1.54 -11.08
N ASP A 543 41.49 -2.10 -9.91
CA ASP A 543 42.84 -2.53 -9.52
C ASP A 543 42.87 -3.80 -8.66
N GLY A 544 41.73 -4.49 -8.53
CA GLY A 544 41.55 -5.65 -7.65
C GLY A 544 41.10 -5.28 -6.22
N ASN A 545 41.07 -4.00 -5.87
CA ASN A 545 40.50 -3.54 -4.61
C ASN A 545 38.97 -3.45 -4.69
N LYS A 546 38.27 -3.95 -3.67
CA LYS A 546 36.80 -3.90 -3.56
C LYS A 546 36.25 -2.50 -3.29
N THR A 547 37.09 -1.51 -3.00
CA THR A 547 36.66 -0.11 -2.80
C THR A 547 37.02 0.81 -3.96
N HIS A 548 37.85 0.37 -4.91
CA HIS A 548 38.18 1.15 -6.10
C HIS A 548 37.34 0.64 -7.26
N ILE A 549 36.21 1.29 -7.49
CA ILE A 549 35.12 0.76 -8.31
C ILE A 549 34.85 1.69 -9.48
N HIS A 550 34.91 1.13 -10.68
CA HIS A 550 34.32 1.74 -11.86
C HIS A 550 32.86 1.33 -11.95
N TYR A 551 31.96 2.31 -12.03
CA TYR A 551 30.54 2.09 -12.29
C TYR A 551 30.17 2.53 -13.70
N GLU A 552 29.20 1.86 -14.31
CA GLU A 552 28.63 2.21 -15.61
C GLU A 552 27.10 2.02 -15.55
N PRO A 553 26.30 3.09 -15.64
CA PRO A 553 24.86 2.98 -15.79
C PRO A 553 24.50 2.30 -17.12
N TYR A 554 23.56 1.36 -17.09
CA TYR A 554 23.08 0.68 -18.30
C TYR A 554 21.57 0.48 -18.24
N VAL A 555 20.93 0.42 -19.41
CA VAL A 555 19.50 0.10 -19.51
C VAL A 555 19.33 -1.40 -19.31
N PHE A 556 18.67 -1.83 -18.23
CA PHE A 556 18.39 -3.24 -17.99
C PHE A 556 17.03 -3.67 -18.54
N GLU A 557 16.10 -2.72 -18.73
CA GLU A 557 14.81 -2.99 -19.35
C GLU A 557 14.18 -1.73 -19.97
N HIS A 558 13.17 -1.97 -20.82
CA HIS A 558 12.28 -0.95 -21.35
C HIS A 558 10.86 -1.22 -20.88
N ARG A 559 10.25 -0.25 -20.19
CA ARG A 559 8.86 -0.36 -19.71
C ARG A 559 7.85 0.32 -20.62
N PHE A 560 6.62 -0.15 -20.56
CA PHE A 560 5.50 0.35 -21.37
C PHE A 560 4.36 0.82 -20.48
N TRP A 561 3.73 1.92 -20.88
CA TRP A 561 2.56 2.47 -20.21
C TRP A 561 1.46 2.78 -21.23
N ASN A 562 0.22 2.42 -20.88
CA ASN A 562 -0.98 2.77 -21.63
C ASN A 562 -1.89 3.63 -20.75
N ASP A 563 -2.50 4.69 -21.29
CA ASP A 563 -3.28 5.62 -20.45
C ASP A 563 -4.57 5.03 -19.89
N ASN A 564 -5.12 3.96 -20.48
CA ASN A 564 -6.25 3.24 -19.87
C ASN A 564 -5.89 2.72 -18.46
N CYS A 565 -4.61 2.46 -18.22
CA CYS A 565 -4.07 2.05 -16.93
C CYS A 565 -4.08 3.12 -15.85
N TYR A 566 -4.49 4.37 -16.08
CA TYR A 566 -4.65 5.34 -14.97
C TYR A 566 -5.72 4.94 -13.95
N LEU A 567 -6.76 4.22 -14.40
CA LEU A 567 -7.69 3.49 -13.54
C LEU A 567 -7.69 2.02 -13.93
N TYR A 568 -7.93 1.16 -12.95
CA TYR A 568 -7.99 -0.27 -13.13
C TYR A 568 -9.22 -0.67 -13.96
N ALA A 569 -9.11 -1.80 -14.66
CA ALA A 569 -10.27 -2.46 -15.26
C ALA A 569 -11.17 -3.01 -14.17
N ILE A 570 -12.48 -2.88 -14.33
CA ILE A 570 -13.45 -3.62 -13.51
C ILE A 570 -13.46 -5.07 -14.00
N ASP A 571 -13.56 -6.05 -13.08
CA ASP A 571 -13.63 -7.47 -13.44
C ASP A 571 -14.72 -7.71 -14.49
N GLN A 572 -14.34 -8.30 -15.62
CA GLN A 572 -15.25 -8.59 -16.72
C GLN A 572 -16.47 -9.42 -16.28
N LYS A 573 -16.33 -10.26 -15.24
CA LYS A 573 -17.46 -11.02 -14.68
C LYS A 573 -18.52 -10.11 -14.06
N GLU A 574 -18.12 -9.02 -13.42
CA GLU A 574 -19.03 -8.04 -12.85
C GLU A 574 -19.67 -7.17 -13.94
N VAL A 575 -18.89 -6.76 -14.95
CA VAL A 575 -19.39 -6.04 -16.13
C VAL A 575 -20.43 -6.88 -16.89
N ASN A 576 -20.19 -8.18 -17.07
CA ASN A 576 -21.09 -9.10 -17.77
C ASN A 576 -22.45 -9.29 -17.08
N LYS A 577 -22.60 -8.92 -15.80
CA LYS A 577 -23.91 -8.91 -15.13
C LYS A 577 -24.80 -7.75 -15.60
N GLY A 578 -24.25 -6.79 -16.33
CA GLY A 578 -24.99 -5.76 -17.06
C GLY A 578 -25.33 -4.49 -16.27
N TYR A 579 -24.85 -4.33 -15.03
CA TYR A 579 -25.08 -3.13 -14.23
C TYR A 579 -23.83 -2.26 -14.00
N LEU A 580 -22.63 -2.76 -14.28
CA LEU A 580 -21.40 -1.96 -14.22
C LEU A 580 -20.89 -1.64 -15.62
N ILE A 581 -20.57 -0.37 -15.85
CA ILE A 581 -19.90 0.11 -17.06
C ILE A 581 -18.39 0.06 -16.83
N GLN A 582 -17.66 -0.52 -17.79
CA GLN A 582 -16.21 -0.60 -17.76
C GLN A 582 -15.53 0.78 -17.83
N ASN A 583 -14.32 0.92 -17.32
CA ASN A 583 -13.49 2.11 -17.47
C ASN A 583 -13.00 2.30 -18.92
N PRO A 584 -12.71 3.53 -19.38
CA PRO A 584 -12.36 3.77 -20.77
C PRO A 584 -11.06 3.06 -21.16
N GLY A 585 -11.08 2.42 -22.33
CA GLY A 585 -9.94 1.70 -22.90
C GLY A 585 -9.75 0.26 -22.41
N TRP A 586 -10.73 -0.30 -21.69
CA TRP A 586 -10.72 -1.67 -21.18
C TRP A 586 -11.81 -2.57 -21.75
#